data_AF-A0A8J2F3A4-F1
#
_entry.id   AF-A0A8J2F3A4-F1
#
_cell.length_a   1.000
_cell.length_b   1.000
_cell.length_c   1.000
_cell.angle_alpha   90.00
_cell.angle_beta   90.00
_cell.angle_gamma   90.00
#
_symmetry.space_group_name_H-M   'P 1'
#
loop_
_entity.id
_entity.type
_entity.pdbx_description
1 polymer ?
#
loop_
_entity_poly.entity_id
_entity_poly.type
_entity_poly.pdbx_seq_one_letter_code
_entity_poly.pdbx_strand_id
1 'polypeptide(L)'
;MRLVIQRVRSAAVTTSTGVAGEIRNGLLVLVGICQTDTKEHLDFCVRRLLRMKLFPKNAGPENTDWETLEPQWAQSCTESKYDILIVSQFTLHAKFKKPKPDFHSSMSPKPAREMYDHFVEEVRKGHKNGGKLATGEFGAMMRVQLENDGPVTMIVDSDLEMGTNQPPGTTGATAKVVQESAAQTTANGQHNSHTSTTSCTAAAGDAATPAPLRPEQETRPAAAAPAPTASSSDEQTAVLSVPN
;
A
#
# COMPACT_ATOMS: atom_id res chain seq x y z
N MET A 1 -3.03 1.25 -16.12
CA MET A 1 -1.95 1.53 -15.15
C MET A 1 -2.49 1.25 -13.77
N ARG A 2 -1.71 0.57 -12.91
CA ARG A 2 -2.14 0.19 -11.57
C ARG A 2 -1.16 0.70 -10.52
N LEU A 3 -1.68 1.28 -9.44
CA LEU A 3 -0.89 1.71 -8.29
C LEU A 3 -1.32 0.92 -7.06
N VAL A 4 -0.36 0.50 -6.24
CA VAL A 4 -0.59 0.14 -4.83
C VAL A 4 0.08 1.20 -3.99
N ILE A 5 -0.72 1.97 -3.26
CA ILE A 5 -0.29 3.13 -2.47
C ILE A 5 -0.42 2.75 -1.01
N GLN A 6 0.68 2.85 -0.26
CA GLN A 6 0.73 2.52 1.15
C GLN A 6 1.18 3.73 1.94
N ARG A 7 0.45 4.04 3.00
CA ARG A 7 0.82 5.08 3.96
C ARG A 7 1.90 4.55 4.88
N VAL A 8 3.00 5.28 5.04
CA VAL A 8 4.17 4.78 5.76
C VAL A 8 4.72 5.81 6.74
N ARG A 9 5.25 5.32 7.86
CA ARG A 9 6.09 6.09 8.79
C ARG A 9 7.52 6.22 8.26
N SER A 10 7.97 5.17 7.56
CA SER A 10 9.26 5.11 6.88
C SER A 10 9.22 4.08 5.76
N ALA A 11 9.99 4.32 4.69
CA ALA A 11 10.24 3.30 3.67
C ALA A 11 11.59 3.51 2.99
N ALA A 12 12.24 2.42 2.62
CA ALA A 12 13.52 2.44 1.95
C ALA A 12 13.64 1.32 0.91
N VAL A 13 14.37 1.60 -0.16
CA VAL A 13 14.72 0.66 -1.21
C VAL A 13 16.23 0.51 -1.22
N THR A 14 16.69 -0.73 -1.08
CA THR A 14 18.11 -1.09 -1.19
C THR A 14 18.33 -2.03 -2.36
N THR A 15 19.45 -1.87 -3.04
CA THR A 15 19.95 -2.73 -4.11
C THR A 15 21.32 -3.29 -3.70
N SER A 16 21.95 -4.06 -4.58
CA SER A 16 23.32 -4.55 -4.35
C SER A 16 24.36 -3.44 -4.24
N THR A 17 24.07 -2.24 -4.74
CA THR A 17 24.99 -1.08 -4.77
C THR A 17 24.77 -0.12 -3.59
N GLY A 18 23.72 -0.32 -2.78
CA GLY A 18 23.44 0.50 -1.60
C GLY A 18 21.97 0.92 -1.50
N VAL A 19 21.72 2.05 -0.82
CA VAL A 19 20.38 2.65 -0.70
C VAL A 19 20.06 3.41 -1.99
N ALA A 20 19.04 2.96 -2.72
CA ALA A 20 18.57 3.61 -3.94
C ALA A 20 17.62 4.77 -3.63
N GLY A 21 16.80 4.64 -2.58
CA GLY A 21 15.87 5.66 -2.16
C GLY A 21 15.32 5.38 -0.76
N GLU A 22 15.08 6.45 0.00
CA GLU A 22 14.54 6.37 1.36
C GLU A 22 13.66 7.59 1.65
N ILE A 23 12.63 7.38 2.45
CA ILE A 23 11.67 8.40 2.89
C ILE A 23 11.29 8.19 4.36
N ARG A 24 10.79 9.25 4.99
CA ARG A 24 10.15 9.15 6.32
C ARG A 24 8.62 9.06 6.14
N ASN A 25 7.87 9.84 6.91
CA ASN A 25 6.41 9.89 6.82
C ASN A 25 5.98 10.25 5.41
N GLY A 26 5.10 9.45 4.82
CA GLY A 26 4.73 9.62 3.43
C GLY A 26 4.00 8.45 2.80
N LEU A 27 4.22 8.29 1.50
CA LEU A 27 3.62 7.24 0.70
C LEU A 27 4.68 6.38 0.01
N LEU A 28 4.60 5.07 0.17
CA LEU A 28 5.23 4.11 -0.73
C LEU A 28 4.25 3.80 -1.87
N VAL A 29 4.69 3.94 -3.11
CA VAL A 29 3.86 3.72 -4.31
C VAL A 29 4.52 2.67 -5.19
N LEU A 30 3.88 1.50 -5.30
CA LEU A 30 4.22 0.47 -6.27
C LEU A 30 3.48 0.74 -7.58
N VAL A 31 4.22 0.89 -8.68
CA VAL A 31 3.67 1.28 -10.00
C VAL A 31 3.74 0.12 -10.98
N GLY A 32 2.58 -0.36 -11.41
CA GLY A 32 2.41 -1.40 -12.42
C GLY A 32 1.95 -0.82 -13.74
N ILE A 33 2.74 -1.02 -14.80
CA ILE A 33 2.46 -0.50 -16.14
C ILE A 33 2.01 -1.65 -17.05
N CYS A 34 0.84 -1.49 -17.68
CA CYS A 34 0.24 -2.42 -18.63
C CYS A 34 0.63 -2.05 -20.06
N GLN A 35 0.63 -3.03 -20.98
CA GLN A 35 0.92 -2.79 -22.41
C GLN A 35 -0.06 -1.82 -23.09
N THR A 36 -1.28 -1.73 -22.56
CA THR A 36 -2.34 -0.84 -23.07
C THR A 36 -2.32 0.54 -22.42
N ASP A 37 -1.37 0.80 -21.52
CA ASP A 37 -1.29 2.09 -20.85
C ASP A 37 -0.89 3.17 -21.85
N THR A 38 -1.52 4.32 -21.69
CA THR A 38 -1.30 5.51 -22.51
C THR A 38 -0.99 6.70 -21.60
N LYS A 39 -0.70 7.86 -22.20
CA LYS A 39 -0.48 9.09 -21.45
C LYS A 39 -1.70 9.46 -20.60
N GLU A 40 -2.91 9.20 -21.06
CA GLU A 40 -4.15 9.48 -20.32
C GLU A 40 -4.22 8.68 -19.01
N HIS A 41 -3.84 7.40 -19.05
CA HIS A 41 -3.78 6.53 -17.88
C HIS A 41 -2.73 7.04 -16.87
N LEU A 42 -1.56 7.45 -17.36
CA LEU A 42 -0.50 8.06 -16.56
C LEU A 42 -1.00 9.35 -15.88
N ASP A 43 -1.52 10.29 -16.66
CA ASP A 43 -1.99 11.58 -16.15
C ASP A 43 -3.12 11.41 -15.11
N PHE A 44 -4.01 10.44 -15.32
CA PHE A 44 -5.04 10.07 -14.36
C PHE A 44 -4.45 9.60 -13.04
N CYS A 45 -3.54 8.61 -13.08
CA CYS A 45 -2.89 8.06 -11.90
C CYS A 45 -2.10 9.11 -11.12
N VAL A 46 -1.36 9.99 -11.81
CA VAL A 46 -0.62 11.11 -11.18
C VAL A 46 -1.58 12.05 -10.44
N ARG A 47 -2.66 12.50 -11.10
CA ARG A 47 -3.67 13.35 -10.45
C ARG A 47 -4.31 12.66 -9.25
N ARG A 48 -4.61 11.37 -9.37
CA ARG A 48 -5.25 10.60 -8.31
C ARG A 48 -4.33 10.47 -7.10
N LEU A 49 -3.07 10.09 -7.31
CA LEU A 49 -2.04 9.99 -6.27
C LEU A 49 -1.87 11.31 -5.51
N LEU A 50 -1.70 12.42 -6.21
CA LEU A 50 -1.40 13.72 -5.58
C LEU A 50 -2.58 14.34 -4.84
N ARG A 51 -3.82 14.00 -5.20
CA ARG A 51 -5.04 14.57 -4.61
C ARG A 51 -5.70 13.66 -3.58
N MET A 52 -5.24 12.43 -3.43
CA MET A 52 -5.83 11.47 -2.50
C MET A 52 -5.63 11.94 -1.06
N LYS A 53 -6.72 12.03 -0.30
CA LYS A 53 -6.70 12.47 1.10
C LYS A 53 -6.50 11.28 2.02
N LEU A 54 -5.24 11.03 2.39
CA LEU A 54 -4.83 9.86 3.18
C LEU A 54 -4.34 10.22 4.58
N PHE A 55 -4.26 11.52 4.89
CA PHE A 55 -3.77 12.04 6.16
C PHE A 55 -4.87 12.85 6.85
N PRO A 56 -4.87 12.94 8.19
CA PRO A 56 -5.81 13.79 8.91
C PRO A 56 -5.50 15.26 8.69
N LYS A 57 -6.41 16.10 9.16
CA LYS A 57 -6.25 17.55 9.12
C LYS A 57 -5.11 18.00 10.03
N ASN A 58 -4.34 18.97 9.57
CA ASN A 58 -3.13 19.52 10.19
C ASN A 58 -1.97 18.52 10.33
N ALA A 59 -2.00 17.40 9.60
CA ALA A 59 -0.85 16.50 9.51
C ALA A 59 0.31 17.18 8.76
N GLY A 60 1.54 17.01 9.25
CA GLY A 60 2.74 17.52 8.61
C GLY A 60 4.01 17.23 9.42
N PRO A 61 5.19 17.69 8.94
CA PRO A 61 6.48 17.36 9.55
C PRO A 61 6.62 17.78 11.01
N GLU A 62 5.86 18.78 11.45
CA GLU A 62 5.85 19.29 12.83
C GLU A 62 4.91 18.50 13.76
N ASN A 63 3.96 17.72 13.21
CA ASN A 63 2.97 16.95 13.96
C ASN A 63 3.18 15.45 13.72
N THR A 64 4.09 14.84 14.49
CA THR A 64 4.42 13.42 14.38
C THR A 64 3.35 12.51 14.97
N ASP A 65 2.57 12.99 15.95
CA ASP A 65 1.53 12.23 16.65
C ASP A 65 0.15 12.45 16.00
N TRP A 66 0.11 12.33 14.68
CA TRP A 66 -1.07 12.68 13.91
C TRP A 66 -2.23 11.68 14.03
N GLU A 67 -2.02 10.55 14.71
CA GLU A 67 -3.08 9.59 15.04
C GLU A 67 -4.20 10.22 15.90
N THR A 68 -3.89 11.25 16.68
CA THR A 68 -4.87 11.98 17.50
C THR A 68 -5.55 13.12 16.74
N LEU A 69 -5.12 13.42 15.52
CA LEU A 69 -5.65 14.53 14.74
C LEU A 69 -6.95 14.14 14.04
N GLU A 70 -7.93 15.03 14.11
CA GLU A 70 -9.22 14.89 13.45
C GLU A 70 -9.54 16.14 12.62
N PRO A 71 -10.33 16.03 11.53
CA PRO A 71 -10.83 14.78 10.96
C PRO A 71 -9.74 13.95 10.24
N GLN A 72 -9.83 12.63 10.34
CA GLN A 72 -9.11 11.70 9.44
C GLN A 72 -9.52 11.92 7.96
N TRP A 73 -8.66 11.47 7.02
CA TRP A 73 -8.94 11.51 5.56
C TRP A 73 -9.18 12.92 4.98
N ALA A 74 -8.44 13.91 5.47
CA ALA A 74 -8.69 15.32 5.16
C ALA A 74 -7.64 15.97 4.26
N GLN A 75 -6.39 15.51 4.32
CA GLN A 75 -5.25 16.08 3.58
C GLN A 75 -4.55 15.05 2.70
N SER A 76 -4.05 15.54 1.57
CA SER A 76 -3.17 14.82 0.66
C SER A 76 -1.72 14.84 1.09
N CYS A 77 -0.91 13.94 0.53
CA CYS A 77 0.53 13.87 0.80
C CYS A 77 1.23 15.21 0.53
N THR A 78 0.86 15.88 -0.55
CA THR A 78 1.44 17.18 -0.94
C THR A 78 1.04 18.29 0.03
N GLU A 79 -0.21 18.33 0.48
CA GLU A 79 -0.68 19.33 1.46
C GLU A 79 0.00 19.15 2.83
N SER A 80 0.25 17.90 3.23
CA SER A 80 0.97 17.57 4.46
C SER A 80 2.49 17.67 4.32
N LYS A 81 3.02 18.02 3.14
CA LYS A 81 4.47 18.09 2.85
C LYS A 81 5.23 16.82 3.23
N TYR A 82 4.57 15.68 3.06
CA TYR A 82 5.15 14.37 3.31
C TYR A 82 5.84 13.81 2.06
N ASP A 83 6.69 12.82 2.28
CA ASP A 83 7.55 12.24 1.26
C ASP A 83 6.80 11.23 0.37
N ILE A 84 7.33 10.96 -0.82
CA ILE A 84 6.83 9.90 -1.72
C ILE A 84 8.01 9.05 -2.19
N LEU A 85 7.87 7.72 -2.09
CA LEU A 85 8.80 6.74 -2.64
C LEU A 85 8.12 5.94 -3.74
N ILE A 86 8.60 6.06 -4.98
CA ILE A 86 8.03 5.37 -6.13
C ILE A 86 8.91 4.17 -6.51
N VAL A 87 8.30 2.99 -6.67
CA VAL A 87 8.99 1.76 -7.05
C VAL A 87 8.23 1.10 -8.20
N SER A 88 8.93 0.69 -9.25
CA SER A 88 8.32 -0.05 -10.35
C SER A 88 7.98 -1.50 -9.92
N GLN A 89 6.77 -1.95 -10.25
CA GLN A 89 6.25 -3.26 -9.84
C GLN A 89 5.39 -3.89 -10.95
N PHE A 90 6.05 -4.51 -11.93
CA PHE A 90 5.35 -5.14 -13.07
C PHE A 90 4.40 -6.28 -12.65
N THR A 91 4.64 -6.91 -11.50
CA THR A 91 3.84 -8.05 -11.00
C THR A 91 2.42 -7.65 -10.60
N LEU A 92 2.12 -6.35 -10.48
CA LEU A 92 0.76 -5.89 -10.22
C LEU A 92 -0.22 -6.26 -11.34
N HIS A 93 0.29 -6.56 -12.54
CA HIS A 93 -0.49 -7.05 -13.69
C HIS A 93 -0.41 -8.58 -13.87
N ALA A 94 -0.01 -9.32 -12.84
CA ALA A 94 -0.02 -10.77 -12.84
C ALA A 94 -1.43 -11.33 -13.03
N LYS A 95 -1.54 -12.38 -13.84
CA LYS A 95 -2.75 -13.19 -14.00
C LYS A 95 -2.48 -14.60 -13.51
N PHE A 96 -3.43 -15.15 -12.75
CA PHE A 96 -3.35 -16.50 -12.19
C PHE A 96 -4.42 -17.38 -12.84
N LYS A 97 -4.06 -18.03 -13.96
CA LYS A 97 -4.86 -19.14 -14.53
C LYS A 97 -4.41 -20.51 -14.01
N LYS A 98 -3.17 -20.56 -13.49
CA LYS A 98 -2.45 -21.72 -12.93
C LYS A 98 -1.67 -21.21 -11.71
N PRO A 99 -1.04 -22.08 -10.87
CA PRO A 99 -0.26 -21.63 -9.71
C PRO A 99 0.92 -20.70 -10.09
N LYS A 100 1.46 -20.82 -11.31
CA LYS A 100 2.48 -19.91 -11.84
C LYS A 100 1.82 -18.61 -12.34
N PRO A 101 2.27 -17.42 -11.90
CA PRO A 101 1.79 -16.15 -12.43
C PRO A 101 2.23 -15.94 -13.89
N ASP A 102 1.32 -15.37 -14.69
CA ASP A 102 1.56 -14.89 -16.04
C ASP A 102 1.60 -13.35 -16.05
N PHE A 103 2.60 -12.77 -16.70
CA PHE A 103 2.81 -11.32 -16.77
C PHE A 103 2.66 -10.75 -18.19
N HIS A 104 2.00 -11.47 -19.10
CA HIS A 104 1.80 -11.05 -20.48
C HIS A 104 1.07 -9.70 -20.61
N SER A 105 0.32 -9.26 -19.60
CA SER A 105 -0.31 -7.94 -19.60
C SER A 105 0.64 -6.80 -19.21
N SER A 106 1.75 -7.08 -18.54
CA SER A 106 2.74 -6.07 -18.17
C SER A 106 3.47 -5.52 -19.39
N MET A 107 3.72 -4.22 -19.42
CA MET A 107 4.47 -3.57 -20.50
C MET A 107 5.91 -4.10 -20.56
N SER A 108 6.46 -4.24 -21.77
CA SER A 108 7.84 -4.73 -21.95
C SER A 108 8.86 -3.74 -21.35
N PRO A 109 10.07 -4.19 -20.92
CA PRO A 109 10.93 -3.40 -20.05
C PRO A 109 11.35 -2.03 -20.59
N LYS A 110 11.61 -1.91 -21.90
CA LYS A 110 12.06 -0.66 -22.53
C LYS A 110 10.96 0.43 -22.52
N PRO A 111 9.78 0.22 -23.13
CA PRO A 111 8.70 1.21 -23.06
C PRO A 111 8.17 1.40 -21.64
N ALA A 112 8.22 0.36 -20.79
CA ALA A 112 7.84 0.49 -19.38
C ALA A 112 8.76 1.45 -18.62
N ARG A 113 10.07 1.44 -18.91
CA ARG A 113 11.03 2.40 -18.33
C ARG A 113 10.69 3.83 -18.74
N GLU A 114 10.49 4.07 -20.04
CA GLU A 114 10.15 5.40 -20.55
C GLU A 114 8.86 5.95 -19.90
N MET A 115 7.83 5.11 -19.80
CA MET A 115 6.57 5.48 -19.16
C MET A 115 6.71 5.67 -17.64
N TYR A 116 7.54 4.86 -16.98
CA TYR A 116 7.84 5.02 -15.56
C TYR A 116 8.57 6.32 -15.27
N ASP A 117 9.59 6.65 -16.07
CA ASP A 117 10.37 7.88 -15.93
C ASP A 117 9.47 9.11 -16.15
N HIS A 118 8.56 9.04 -17.13
CA HIS A 118 7.53 10.07 -17.34
C HIS A 118 6.58 10.18 -16.14
N PHE A 119 6.13 9.06 -15.57
CA PHE A 119 5.26 9.07 -14.39
C PHE A 119 5.95 9.76 -13.21
N VAL A 120 7.21 9.40 -12.92
CA VAL A 120 8.00 10.01 -11.85
C VAL A 120 8.17 11.51 -12.08
N GLU A 121 8.42 11.94 -13.31
CA GLU A 121 8.60 13.36 -13.64
C GLU A 121 7.30 14.17 -13.47
N GLU A 122 6.16 13.62 -13.89
CA GLU A 122 4.86 14.28 -13.68
C GLU A 122 4.48 14.33 -12.18
N VAL A 123 4.80 13.29 -11.40
CA VAL A 123 4.66 13.34 -9.93
C VAL A 123 5.58 14.41 -9.35
N ARG A 124 6.84 14.50 -9.79
CA ARG A 124 7.80 15.52 -9.33
C ARG A 124 7.27 16.93 -9.55
N LYS A 125 6.74 17.22 -10.74
CA LYS A 125 6.13 18.52 -11.07
C LYS A 125 4.94 18.85 -10.18
N GLY A 126 4.06 17.89 -9.95
CA GLY A 126 2.87 18.07 -9.12
C GLY A 126 3.15 18.09 -7.61
N HIS A 127 4.24 17.47 -7.17
CA HIS A 127 4.70 17.39 -5.78
C HIS A 127 5.78 18.43 -5.43
N LYS A 128 6.02 19.43 -6.30
CA LYS A 128 7.08 20.45 -6.12
C LYS A 128 7.01 21.23 -4.80
N ASN A 129 5.81 21.35 -4.21
CA ASN A 129 5.58 22.03 -2.94
C ASN A 129 5.45 21.06 -1.75
N GLY A 130 5.68 19.77 -2.00
CA GLY A 130 5.57 18.68 -1.03
C GLY A 130 6.90 18.36 -0.33
N GLY A 131 7.00 17.13 0.17
CA GLY A 131 8.22 16.60 0.78
C GLY A 131 9.21 16.06 -0.26
N LYS A 132 10.08 15.15 0.19
CA LYS A 132 11.07 14.49 -0.65
C LYS A 132 10.38 13.49 -1.59
N LEU A 133 10.74 13.53 -2.87
CA LEU A 133 10.42 12.48 -3.83
C LEU A 133 11.64 11.57 -4.04
N ALA A 134 11.53 10.31 -3.67
CA ALA A 134 12.54 9.28 -3.89
C ALA A 134 12.02 8.20 -4.84
N THR A 135 12.95 7.45 -5.44
CA THR A 135 12.62 6.33 -6.34
C THR A 135 13.46 5.10 -6.02
N GLY A 136 12.97 3.92 -6.41
CA GLY A 136 13.81 2.73 -6.55
C GLY A 136 14.69 2.77 -7.80
N GLU A 137 15.35 1.66 -8.09
CA GLU A 137 16.15 1.45 -9.29
C GLU A 137 15.41 0.53 -10.27
N PHE A 138 14.89 1.09 -11.36
CA PHE A 138 14.06 0.34 -12.30
C PHE A 138 14.81 -0.86 -12.87
N GLY A 139 14.20 -2.04 -12.78
CA GLY A 139 14.74 -3.28 -13.34
C GLY A 139 15.81 -3.96 -12.49
N ALA A 140 16.24 -3.33 -11.38
CA ALA A 140 17.14 -3.95 -10.42
C ALA A 140 16.36 -4.87 -9.46
N MET A 141 17.07 -5.85 -8.89
CA MET A 141 16.54 -6.60 -7.74
C MET A 141 16.61 -5.72 -6.50
N MET A 142 15.45 -5.39 -5.95
CA MET A 142 15.30 -4.45 -4.85
C MET A 142 14.81 -5.17 -3.58
N ARG A 143 15.31 -4.73 -2.42
CA ARG A 143 14.69 -5.00 -1.12
C ARG A 143 13.98 -3.74 -0.67
N VAL A 144 12.65 -3.83 -0.56
CA VAL A 144 11.80 -2.73 -0.13
C VAL A 144 11.44 -2.96 1.33
N GLN A 145 11.88 -2.06 2.20
CA GLN A 145 11.51 -2.01 3.61
C GLN A 145 10.47 -0.93 3.78
N LEU A 146 9.43 -1.20 4.57
CA LEU A 146 8.42 -0.23 4.91
C LEU A 146 7.89 -0.47 6.32
N GLU A 147 7.48 0.62 6.95
CA GLU A 147 6.70 0.64 8.17
C GLU A 147 5.33 1.23 7.85
N ASN A 148 4.34 0.35 7.67
CA ASN A 148 3.00 0.75 7.24
C ASN A 148 2.24 1.42 8.40
N ASP A 149 1.59 2.55 8.10
CA ASP A 149 0.96 3.42 9.09
C ASP A 149 -0.56 3.31 9.04
N GLY A 150 -1.13 2.54 9.98
CA GLY A 150 -2.56 2.25 10.10
C GLY A 150 -2.88 0.76 10.31
N PRO A 151 -2.64 -0.13 9.33
CA PRO A 151 -2.11 0.15 7.99
C PRO A 151 -3.18 0.71 7.03
N VAL A 152 -2.78 1.62 6.15
CA VAL A 152 -3.61 2.16 5.05
C VAL A 152 -3.01 1.77 3.71
N THR A 153 -3.79 1.05 2.90
CA THR A 153 -3.39 0.61 1.56
C THR A 153 -4.51 0.87 0.56
N MET A 154 -4.19 1.59 -0.51
CA MET A 154 -5.13 1.95 -1.58
C MET A 154 -4.66 1.35 -2.90
N ILE A 155 -5.60 0.87 -3.69
CA ILE A 155 -5.34 0.38 -5.05
C ILE A 155 -6.02 1.33 -6.01
N VAL A 156 -5.28 1.83 -6.98
CA VAL A 156 -5.80 2.64 -8.09
C VAL A 156 -5.60 1.84 -9.36
N ASP A 157 -6.65 1.68 -10.15
CA ASP A 157 -6.58 1.06 -11.46
C ASP A 157 -7.24 1.99 -12.47
N SER A 158 -6.42 2.57 -13.34
CA SER A 158 -6.90 3.55 -14.31
C SER A 158 -7.93 2.98 -15.27
N ASP A 159 -7.87 1.68 -15.60
CA ASP A 159 -8.77 1.11 -16.60
C ASP A 159 -10.16 0.89 -16.01
N LEU A 160 -10.22 0.56 -14.72
CA LEU A 160 -11.46 0.42 -13.96
C LEU A 160 -12.10 1.79 -13.68
N GLU A 161 -11.29 2.79 -13.29
CA GLU A 161 -11.81 4.10 -12.88
C GLU A 161 -12.12 5.04 -14.05
N MET A 162 -11.42 4.91 -15.19
CA MET A 162 -11.71 5.72 -16.39
C MET A 162 -12.77 5.10 -17.31
N GLY A 163 -13.26 3.89 -17.01
CA GLY A 163 -14.27 3.19 -17.82
C GLY A 163 -13.75 2.71 -19.18
N THR A 164 -12.44 2.59 -19.35
CA THR A 164 -11.81 2.17 -20.63
C THR A 164 -11.83 0.66 -20.84
N ASN A 165 -12.18 -0.13 -19.81
CA ASN A 165 -12.42 -1.57 -19.89
C ASN A 165 -13.90 -1.91 -19.72
N GLN A 166 -14.73 -1.62 -20.73
CA GLN A 166 -15.92 -2.43 -20.97
C GLN A 166 -15.54 -3.60 -21.90
N PRO A 167 -15.82 -4.86 -21.53
CA PRO A 167 -15.69 -5.96 -22.49
C PRO A 167 -16.60 -5.68 -23.69
N PRO A 168 -16.18 -6.01 -24.94
CA PRO A 168 -17.03 -5.88 -26.10
C PRO A 168 -18.20 -6.87 -25.94
N GLY A 169 -19.36 -6.36 -25.50
CA GLY A 169 -20.54 -7.18 -25.25
C GLY A 169 -21.49 -6.75 -24.13
N THR A 170 -21.20 -5.68 -23.36
CA THR A 170 -22.16 -5.19 -22.34
C THR A 170 -22.81 -3.87 -22.75
N THR A 171 -23.35 -3.81 -23.96
CA THR A 171 -24.40 -2.84 -24.30
C THR A 171 -25.76 -3.48 -24.00
N GLY A 172 -26.32 -3.14 -22.84
CA GLY A 172 -27.72 -3.45 -22.51
C GLY A 172 -27.96 -3.70 -21.03
N ALA A 173 -28.87 -2.92 -20.45
CA ALA A 173 -29.53 -3.14 -19.16
C ALA A 173 -28.89 -2.55 -17.88
N THR A 174 -28.52 -1.27 -17.88
CA THR A 174 -28.66 -0.43 -16.66
C THR A 174 -28.92 1.02 -17.05
N ALA A 175 -30.07 1.25 -17.70
CA ALA A 175 -30.61 2.59 -17.92
C ALA A 175 -32.15 2.53 -17.93
N LYS A 176 -32.77 1.93 -16.91
CA LYS A 176 -34.23 2.07 -16.65
C LYS A 176 -34.71 1.44 -15.33
N VAL A 177 -34.19 1.84 -14.16
CA VAL A 177 -34.90 1.59 -12.88
C VAL A 177 -34.66 2.75 -11.92
N VAL A 178 -35.00 3.98 -12.31
CA VAL A 178 -35.26 5.08 -11.36
C VAL A 178 -36.38 5.93 -11.94
N GLN A 179 -37.59 5.39 -11.94
CA GLN A 179 -38.85 6.14 -11.98
C GLN A 179 -39.99 5.15 -11.85
N GLU A 180 -40.35 4.83 -10.60
CA GLU A 180 -41.72 4.55 -10.14
C GLU A 180 -41.66 3.99 -8.72
N SER A 181 -41.72 4.90 -7.73
CA SER A 181 -42.32 4.65 -6.41
C SER A 181 -42.30 5.95 -5.61
N ALA A 182 -43.05 6.94 -6.08
CA ALA A 182 -43.39 8.11 -5.30
C ALA A 182 -44.79 8.59 -5.69
N ALA A 183 -45.80 7.78 -5.37
CA ALA A 183 -47.18 8.24 -5.25
C ALA A 183 -47.93 7.33 -4.27
N GLN A 184 -48.71 7.96 -3.39
CA GLN A 184 -49.65 7.40 -2.42
C GLN A 184 -49.08 7.00 -1.05
N THR A 185 -48.94 8.00 -0.17
CA THR A 185 -49.34 7.88 1.24
C THR A 185 -49.70 9.25 1.80
N THR A 186 -51.01 9.52 1.90
CA THR A 186 -51.71 10.45 2.82
C THR A 186 -53.20 10.18 2.62
N ALA A 187 -54.11 10.07 3.58
CA ALA A 187 -54.14 9.94 5.04
C ALA A 187 -55.63 9.65 5.38
N ASN A 188 -55.88 9.16 6.60
CA ASN A 188 -57.18 8.95 7.28
C ASN A 188 -58.01 7.73 6.83
N GLY A 189 -58.60 6.93 7.72
CA GLY A 189 -58.64 6.99 9.17
C GLY A 189 -59.68 5.99 9.71
N GLN A 190 -59.41 5.51 10.93
CA GLN A 190 -60.35 4.94 11.91
C GLN A 190 -60.93 3.52 11.74
N HIS A 191 -60.81 2.82 12.90
CA HIS A 191 -61.75 1.91 13.56
C HIS A 191 -61.39 0.40 13.69
N ASN A 192 -61.19 0.07 14.97
CA ASN A 192 -61.61 -1.11 15.73
C ASN A 192 -60.90 -2.47 15.64
N SER A 193 -60.17 -2.73 16.72
CA SER A 193 -60.26 -3.89 17.63
C SER A 193 -60.65 -5.24 17.04
N HIS A 194 -59.74 -6.22 17.15
CA HIS A 194 -60.06 -7.52 17.76
C HIS A 194 -58.80 -8.21 18.27
N THR A 195 -58.95 -8.74 19.48
CA THR A 195 -58.08 -9.65 20.23
C THR A 195 -57.79 -10.94 19.46
N SER A 196 -56.57 -11.48 19.61
CA SER A 196 -56.31 -12.93 19.77
C SER A 196 -54.85 -13.20 20.16
N THR A 197 -54.70 -13.65 21.39
CA THR A 197 -53.60 -14.42 21.97
C THR A 197 -53.13 -15.57 21.08
N THR A 198 -51.81 -15.74 20.89
CA THR A 198 -51.15 -17.03 21.10
C THR A 198 -49.65 -16.82 21.39
N SER A 199 -49.24 -17.36 22.52
CA SER A 199 -47.88 -17.53 23.00
C SER A 199 -47.10 -18.60 22.21
N CYS A 200 -45.79 -18.41 22.02
CA CYS A 200 -44.84 -19.48 22.35
C CYS A 200 -43.43 -18.95 22.56
N THR A 201 -42.82 -19.54 23.57
CA THR A 201 -41.59 -19.21 24.27
C THR A 201 -40.33 -19.73 23.58
N ALA A 202 -39.22 -19.13 24.02
CA ALA A 202 -37.83 -19.46 23.74
C ALA A 202 -37.44 -20.93 23.89
N ALA A 203 -36.42 -21.33 23.13
CA ALA A 203 -35.45 -22.34 23.54
C ALA A 203 -34.04 -21.86 23.12
N ALA A 204 -33.24 -21.58 24.14
CA ALA A 204 -31.81 -21.34 24.08
C ALA A 204 -31.05 -22.67 23.88
N GLY A 205 -29.83 -22.58 23.37
CA GLY A 205 -28.82 -23.64 23.51
C GLY A 205 -27.70 -23.48 22.48
N ASP A 206 -26.44 -23.68 22.78
CA ASP A 206 -25.66 -23.39 23.99
C ASP A 206 -24.21 -23.21 23.47
N ALA A 207 -23.40 -22.48 24.21
CA ALA A 207 -22.02 -22.14 23.88
C ALA A 207 -21.07 -23.36 23.98
N ALA A 208 -20.03 -23.40 23.14
CA ALA A 208 -18.89 -24.31 23.35
C ALA A 208 -17.58 -23.84 22.67
N THR A 209 -16.73 -23.15 23.44
CA THR A 209 -15.24 -23.17 23.39
C THR A 209 -14.76 -22.68 24.77
N PRO A 210 -13.56 -23.03 25.29
CA PRO A 210 -12.41 -23.66 24.64
C PRO A 210 -11.73 -24.80 25.44
N ALA A 211 -10.81 -25.53 24.79
CA ALA A 211 -9.85 -26.42 25.45
C ALA A 211 -8.40 -25.95 25.19
N PRO A 212 -7.50 -25.97 26.21
CA PRO A 212 -6.22 -25.28 26.17
C PRO A 212 -5.09 -26.09 25.51
N LEU A 213 -4.10 -25.32 25.04
CA LEU A 213 -2.87 -25.73 24.38
C LEU A 213 -1.99 -26.62 25.27
N ARG A 214 -1.40 -27.65 24.65
CA ARG A 214 -0.43 -28.56 25.26
C ARG A 214 0.99 -27.97 25.05
N PRO A 215 1.85 -27.91 26.08
CA PRO A 215 3.18 -27.32 25.95
C PRO A 215 4.11 -28.24 25.14
N GLU A 216 4.73 -27.69 24.10
CA GLU A 216 5.84 -28.32 23.38
C GLU A 216 7.08 -28.38 24.28
N GLN A 217 7.78 -29.52 24.21
CA GLN A 217 8.93 -29.85 25.03
C GLN A 217 10.15 -29.03 24.59
N GLU A 218 10.81 -28.40 25.57
CA GLU A 218 12.17 -27.86 25.45
C GLU A 218 13.15 -28.95 24.99
N THR A 219 13.62 -28.86 23.75
CA THR A 219 14.86 -29.52 23.34
C THR A 219 16.05 -28.65 23.73
N ARG A 220 16.86 -29.20 24.64
CA ARG A 220 18.12 -28.67 25.18
C ARG A 220 19.09 -28.16 24.09
N PRO A 221 19.90 -27.12 24.36
CA PRO A 221 21.05 -26.81 23.52
C PRO A 221 22.17 -27.81 23.78
N ALA A 222 22.67 -28.44 22.71
CA ALA A 222 23.85 -29.28 22.75
C ALA A 222 25.12 -28.43 22.50
N ALA A 223 26.03 -28.53 23.48
CA ALA A 223 27.49 -28.44 23.38
C ALA A 223 28.15 -27.20 22.75
N ALA A 224 28.70 -26.38 23.63
CA ALA A 224 29.84 -25.51 23.38
C ALA A 224 31.11 -26.32 23.04
N ALA A 225 31.91 -25.80 22.10
CA ALA A 225 33.33 -26.13 21.92
C ALA A 225 34.07 -24.88 21.40
N PRO A 226 35.38 -24.74 21.68
CA PRO A 226 35.94 -23.51 22.23
C PRO A 226 36.65 -22.59 21.22
N ALA A 227 36.78 -21.33 21.62
CA ALA A 227 37.65 -20.33 20.98
C ALA A 227 39.13 -20.74 21.11
N PRO A 228 39.96 -20.51 20.07
CA PRO A 228 41.40 -20.61 20.21
C PRO A 228 41.96 -19.37 20.95
N THR A 229 42.63 -19.68 22.05
CA THR A 229 43.42 -18.82 22.92
C THR A 229 44.52 -18.06 22.18
N ALA A 230 44.67 -16.80 22.56
CA ALA A 230 45.83 -15.97 22.28
C ALA A 230 47.10 -16.61 22.84
N SER A 231 48.16 -16.60 22.02
CA SER A 231 49.53 -16.92 22.40
C SER A 231 50.34 -15.64 22.35
N SER A 232 50.78 -15.19 23.52
CA SER A 232 51.80 -14.16 23.74
C SER A 232 53.20 -14.77 23.68
N SER A 233 54.10 -14.12 22.95
CA SER A 233 55.57 -14.17 23.12
C SER A 233 56.14 -13.10 22.18
N ASP A 234 56.51 -11.94 22.74
CA ASP A 234 57.90 -11.50 23.00
C ASP A 234 58.33 -10.53 21.88
N GLU A 235 58.32 -9.22 22.15
CA GLU A 235 59.46 -8.44 22.66
C GLU A 235 60.60 -8.33 21.63
N GLN A 236 60.65 -7.21 20.88
CA GLN A 236 61.90 -6.48 20.72
C GLN A 236 61.71 -5.04 20.21
N THR A 237 62.29 -4.16 21.02
CA THR A 237 62.44 -2.71 20.93
C THR A 237 63.56 -2.36 19.94
N ALA A 238 63.32 -1.46 18.99
CA ALA A 238 64.34 -0.69 18.25
C ALA A 238 63.64 0.58 17.71
N VAL A 239 63.66 1.73 18.41
CA VAL A 239 64.77 2.70 18.56
C VAL A 239 65.20 3.34 17.22
N LEU A 240 64.75 4.59 17.03
CA LEU A 240 65.37 5.73 16.32
C LEU A 240 65.81 5.56 14.85
N SER A 241 65.25 6.40 13.95
CA SER A 241 65.95 7.57 13.36
C SER A 241 65.27 8.08 12.08
N VAL A 242 64.76 9.31 12.13
CA VAL A 242 64.75 10.30 11.02
C VAL A 242 66.04 11.10 11.25
N PRO A 243 66.90 11.41 10.24
CA PRO A 243 66.56 12.36 9.17
C PRO A 243 67.28 12.17 7.80
N ASN A 244 66.67 12.69 6.73
CA ASN A 244 67.17 13.84 5.95
C ASN A 244 66.07 14.34 4.99
#